data_AF-A0A5A9W7B4-F1
#
_entry.id   AF-A0A5A9W7B4-F1
#
_cell.length_a   1.000
_cell.length_b   1.000
_cell.length_c   1.000
_cell.angle_alpha   90.00
_cell.angle_beta   90.00
_cell.angle_gamma   90.00
#
_symmetry.space_group_name_H-M   'P 1'
#
loop_
_entity.id
_entity.type
_entity.pdbx_description
1 polymer ?
#
loop_
_entity_poly.entity_id
_entity_poly.type
_entity_poly.pdbx_seq_one_letter_code
_entity_poly.pdbx_strand_id
1 'polypeptide(L)'
;MIILMVITLLLLVALAWWVRLRLRKQEQQHQVLINVLRNEIQGFTGSSIGMGKRLLEIEEKLNLTAEKQVELENRDPGVLAYNQAARLMEMGAGVEDLIKTCGIGRPEAELMALLHRELQTQDKISHKP
;
A
#
# COMPACT_ATOMS: atom_id res chain seq x y z
N MET A 1 -41.50 -47.47 59.53
CA MET A 1 -41.17 -46.03 59.45
C MET A 1 -39.69 -45.79 59.13
N ILE A 2 -38.74 -46.37 59.89
CA ILE A 2 -37.29 -46.16 59.69
C ILE A 2 -36.79 -46.62 58.30
N ILE A 3 -37.20 -47.80 57.84
CA ILE A 3 -36.76 -48.35 56.54
C ILE A 3 -37.17 -47.46 55.36
N LEU A 4 -38.38 -46.88 55.40
CA LEU A 4 -38.85 -45.95 54.35
C LEU A 4 -38.04 -44.64 54.34
N MET A 5 -37.63 -44.15 55.51
CA MET A 5 -36.75 -42.97 55.62
C MET A 5 -35.37 -43.24 55.01
N VAL A 6 -34.82 -44.44 55.22
CA VAL A 6 -33.52 -44.81 54.64
C VAL A 6 -33.60 -44.94 53.13
N ILE A 7 -34.65 -45.57 52.59
CA ILE A 7 -34.83 -45.75 51.14
C ILE A 7 -34.99 -44.40 50.44
N THR A 8 -35.81 -43.50 51.00
CA THR A 8 -35.99 -42.15 50.44
C THR A 8 -34.70 -41.34 50.46
N LEU A 9 -33.91 -41.44 51.53
CA LEU A 9 -32.62 -40.76 51.65
C LEU A 9 -31.59 -41.30 50.64
N LEU A 10 -31.54 -42.62 50.43
CA LEU A 10 -30.67 -43.24 49.42
C LEU A 10 -31.05 -42.83 47.99
N LEU A 11 -32.35 -42.78 47.68
CA LEU A 11 -32.84 -42.32 46.37
C LEU A 11 -32.49 -40.85 46.12
N LEU A 12 -32.63 -39.98 47.13
CA LEU A 12 -32.24 -38.56 47.03
C LEU A 12 -30.74 -38.40 46.78
N VAL A 13 -29.90 -39.16 47.48
CA VAL A 13 -28.44 -39.12 47.29
C VAL A 13 -28.06 -39.63 45.89
N ALA A 14 -28.67 -40.72 45.42
CA ALA A 14 -28.42 -41.25 44.08
C ALA A 14 -28.83 -40.27 42.98
N LEU A 15 -30.00 -39.63 43.10
CA LEU A 15 -30.45 -38.58 42.18
C LEU A 15 -29.52 -37.37 42.20
N ALA A 16 -29.10 -36.89 43.38
CA ALA A 16 -28.18 -35.78 43.52
C ALA A 16 -26.81 -36.10 42.89
N TRP A 17 -26.32 -37.33 43.03
CA TRP A 17 -25.08 -37.79 42.39
C TRP A 17 -25.25 -37.82 40.86
N TRP A 18 -26.34 -38.41 40.36
CA TRP A 18 -26.63 -38.46 38.92
C TRP A 18 -26.70 -37.07 38.29
N VAL A 19 -27.42 -36.14 38.93
CA VAL A 19 -27.56 -34.75 38.46
C VAL A 19 -26.19 -34.05 38.47
N ARG A 20 -25.38 -34.22 39.52
CA ARG A 20 -24.01 -33.65 39.55
C ARG A 20 -23.11 -34.19 38.45
N LEU A 21 -23.19 -35.49 38.13
CA LEU A 21 -22.40 -36.07 37.04
C LEU A 21 -22.84 -35.53 35.68
N ARG A 22 -24.15 -35.37 35.47
CA ARG A 22 -24.72 -34.75 34.26
C ARG A 22 -24.29 -33.29 34.11
N LEU A 23 -24.36 -32.51 35.18
CA LEU A 23 -23.94 -31.09 35.20
C LEU A 23 -22.44 -30.95 34.86
N ARG A 24 -21.58 -31.78 35.47
CA ARG A 24 -20.14 -31.79 35.16
C ARG A 24 -19.85 -32.04 33.68
N LYS A 25 -20.63 -32.92 33.04
CA LYS A 25 -20.49 -33.19 31.59
C LYS A 25 -20.95 -32.01 30.74
N GLN A 26 -21.96 -31.27 31.21
CA GLN A 26 -22.48 -30.09 30.51
C GLN A 26 -21.52 -28.90 30.61
N GLU A 27 -20.87 -28.69 31.76
CA GLU A 27 -19.83 -27.68 31.93
C GLU A 27 -18.66 -27.88 30.96
N GLN A 28 -18.25 -29.12 30.72
CA GLN A 28 -17.17 -29.43 29.78
C GLN A 28 -17.52 -29.03 28.33
N GLN A 29 -18.77 -29.23 27.92
CA GLN A 29 -19.21 -28.84 26.56
C GLN A 29 -19.24 -27.32 26.39
N HIS A 30 -19.66 -26.59 27.41
CA HIS A 30 -19.65 -25.12 27.38
C HIS A 30 -18.22 -24.56 27.35
N GLN A 31 -17.28 -25.14 28.09
CA GLN A 31 -15.88 -24.70 28.09
C GLN A 31 -15.18 -24.92 26.74
N VAL A 32 -15.47 -26.04 26.06
CA VAL A 32 -14.91 -26.32 24.73
C VAL A 32 -15.41 -25.31 23.70
N LEU A 33 -16.71 -25.00 23.69
CA LEU A 33 -17.29 -24.02 22.77
C LEU A 33 -16.71 -22.61 23.00
N ILE A 34 -16.56 -22.20 24.27
CA ILE A 34 -15.96 -20.91 24.63
C ILE A 34 -14.50 -20.83 24.16
N ASN A 35 -13.73 -21.92 24.32
CA ASN A 35 -12.34 -21.95 23.85
C ASN A 35 -12.22 -21.89 22.33
N VAL A 36 -13.08 -22.61 21.59
CA VAL A 36 -13.11 -22.53 20.13
C VAL A 36 -13.44 -21.12 19.67
N LEU A 37 -14.49 -20.51 20.24
CA LEU A 37 -14.91 -19.16 19.87
C LEU A 37 -13.84 -18.11 20.23
N ARG A 38 -13.16 -18.26 21.38
CA ARG A 38 -12.01 -17.42 21.75
C ARG A 38 -10.86 -17.57 20.77
N ASN A 39 -10.56 -18.78 20.32
CA ASN A 39 -9.50 -19.04 19.36
C ASN A 39 -9.84 -18.44 17.98
N GLU A 40 -11.10 -18.54 17.56
CA GLU A 40 -11.59 -17.94 16.32
C GLU A 40 -11.54 -16.41 16.37
N ILE A 41 -11.96 -15.80 17.49
CA ILE A 41 -11.82 -14.35 17.71
C ILE A 41 -10.35 -13.92 17.70
N GLN A 42 -9.45 -14.69 18.31
CA GLN A 42 -8.01 -14.37 18.27
C GLN A 42 -7.45 -14.44 16.85
N GLY A 43 -7.85 -15.43 16.06
CA GLY A 43 -7.50 -15.53 14.64
C GLY A 43 -8.02 -14.34 13.81
N PHE A 44 -9.27 -13.92 14.07
CA PHE A 44 -9.86 -12.73 13.45
C PHE A 44 -9.15 -11.44 13.86
N THR A 45 -8.85 -11.27 15.16
CA THR A 45 -8.22 -10.05 15.69
C THR A 45 -6.81 -9.88 15.15
N GLY A 46 -6.03 -10.97 15.06
CA GLY A 46 -4.71 -10.95 14.44
C GLY A 46 -4.76 -10.59 12.95
N SER A 47 -5.79 -11.09 12.24
CA SER A 47 -6.01 -10.79 10.82
C SER A 47 -6.38 -9.33 10.57
N SER A 48 -7.27 -8.75 11.39
CA SER A 48 -7.67 -7.34 11.28
C SER A 48 -6.51 -6.37 11.58
N ILE A 49 -5.64 -6.67 12.55
CA ILE A 49 -4.44 -5.87 12.83
C ILE A 49 -3.46 -5.92 11.65
N GLY A 50 -3.27 -7.11 11.06
CA GLY A 50 -2.44 -7.27 9.87
C GLY A 50 -2.99 -6.52 8.65
N MET A 51 -4.32 -6.55 8.45
CA MET A 51 -4.99 -5.78 7.41
C MET A 51 -4.84 -4.26 7.62
N GLY A 52 -4.96 -3.77 8.87
CA GLY A 52 -4.76 -2.36 9.20
C GLY A 52 -3.35 -1.85 8.85
N LYS A 53 -2.31 -2.62 9.15
CA LYS A 53 -0.93 -2.28 8.76
C LYS A 53 -0.75 -2.23 7.23
N ARG A 54 -1.30 -3.20 6.51
CA ARG A 54 -1.24 -3.21 5.03
C ARG A 54 -2.01 -2.04 4.42
N LEU A 55 -3.13 -1.65 5.01
CA LEU A 55 -3.89 -0.46 4.58
C LEU A 55 -3.04 0.81 4.73
N LEU A 56 -2.35 0.99 5.86
CA LEU A 56 -1.45 2.12 6.07
C LEU A 56 -0.29 2.13 5.06
N GLU A 57 0.34 0.98 4.80
CA GLU A 57 1.41 0.88 3.79
C GLU A 57 0.90 1.20 2.37
N ILE A 58 -0.34 0.81 2.04
CA ILE A 58 -0.95 1.11 0.76
C ILE A 58 -1.29 2.60 0.66
N GLU A 59 -1.83 3.19 1.72
CA GLU A 59 -2.13 4.62 1.81
C GLU A 59 -0.86 5.47 1.63
N GLU A 60 0.23 5.10 2.29
CA GLU A 60 1.53 5.76 2.13
C GLU A 60 2.02 5.69 0.67
N LYS A 61 1.98 4.50 0.06
CA LYS A 61 2.38 4.32 -1.35
C LYS A 61 1.49 5.11 -2.30
N LEU A 62 0.18 5.15 -2.05
CA LEU A 62 -0.77 5.92 -2.84
C LEU A 62 -0.48 7.42 -2.73
N ASN A 63 -0.23 7.92 -1.52
CA ASN A 63 0.08 9.33 -1.31
C ASN A 63 1.38 9.73 -2.02
N LEU A 64 2.44 8.94 -1.89
CA LEU A 64 3.70 9.16 -2.62
C LEU A 64 3.51 9.11 -4.14
N THR A 65 2.63 8.24 -4.64
CA THR A 65 2.35 8.13 -6.07
C THR A 65 1.54 9.34 -6.56
N ALA A 66 0.56 9.79 -5.78
CA ALA A 66 -0.24 10.97 -6.08
C ALA A 66 0.65 12.23 -6.10
N GLU A 67 1.56 12.37 -5.14
CA GLU A 67 2.52 13.48 -5.10
C GLU A 67 3.41 13.50 -6.36
N LYS A 68 3.93 12.34 -6.77
CA LYS A 68 4.70 12.21 -8.01
C LYS A 68 3.87 12.50 -9.26
N GLN A 69 2.59 12.11 -9.28
CA GLN A 69 1.71 12.44 -10.39
C GLN A 69 1.48 13.94 -10.49
N VAL A 70 1.28 14.64 -9.36
CA VAL A 70 1.18 16.10 -9.33
C VAL A 70 2.48 16.75 -9.78
N GLU A 71 3.65 16.22 -9.40
CA GLU A 71 4.95 16.71 -9.92
C GLU A 71 5.06 16.54 -11.44
N LEU A 72 4.58 15.40 -11.97
CA LEU A 72 4.59 15.12 -13.41
C LEU A 72 3.57 15.96 -14.18
N GLU A 73 2.39 16.19 -13.62
CA GLU A 73 1.35 17.06 -14.20
C GLU A 73 1.81 18.51 -14.22
N ASN A 74 2.50 18.96 -13.17
CA ASN A 74 3.07 20.30 -13.10
C ASN A 74 4.34 20.46 -13.96
N ARG A 75 4.96 19.37 -14.44
CA ARG A 75 6.01 19.46 -15.46
C ARG A 75 5.35 19.68 -16.82
N ASP A 76 5.43 20.92 -17.29
CA ASP A 76 5.01 21.27 -18.65
C ASP A 76 5.71 20.33 -19.67
N PRO A 77 4.96 19.56 -20.47
CA PRO A 77 5.52 18.64 -21.45
C PRO A 77 6.45 19.34 -22.45
N GLY A 78 6.25 20.63 -22.72
CA GLY A 78 7.14 21.43 -23.56
C GLY A 78 8.54 21.60 -22.97
N VAL A 79 8.64 21.70 -21.63
CA VAL A 79 9.93 21.86 -20.94
C VAL A 79 10.75 20.57 -20.99
N LEU A 80 10.13 19.40 -20.93
CA LEU A 80 10.84 18.12 -21.09
C LEU A 80 11.39 17.97 -22.51
N ALA A 81 10.55 18.24 -23.53
CA ALA A 81 10.96 18.18 -24.93
C ALA A 81 12.10 19.16 -25.24
N TYR A 82 12.05 20.37 -24.67
CA TYR A 82 13.11 21.37 -24.81
C TYR A 82 14.42 20.95 -24.15
N ASN A 83 14.37 20.40 -22.92
CA ASN A 83 15.56 19.89 -22.23
C ASN A 83 16.21 18.72 -22.99
N GLN A 84 15.40 17.83 -23.57
CA GLN A 84 15.89 16.73 -24.39
C GLN A 84 16.51 17.23 -25.70
N ALA A 85 15.88 18.20 -26.36
CA ALA A 85 16.40 18.84 -27.57
C ALA A 85 17.72 19.57 -27.31
N ALA A 86 17.86 20.29 -26.19
CA ALA A 86 19.09 20.96 -25.80
C ALA A 86 20.26 19.96 -25.62
N ARG A 87 20.05 18.84 -24.92
CA ARG A 87 21.08 17.79 -24.79
C ARG A 87 21.45 17.14 -26.12
N LEU A 88 20.47 16.89 -27.00
CA LEU A 88 20.72 16.35 -28.33
C LEU A 88 21.57 17.30 -29.18
N MET A 89 21.31 18.59 -29.08
CA MET A 89 22.04 19.63 -29.80
C MET A 89 23.46 19.83 -29.25
N GLU A 90 23.67 19.69 -27.94
CA GLU A 90 25.02 19.63 -27.32
C GLU A 90 25.84 18.44 -27.85
N MET A 91 25.18 17.32 -28.18
CA MET A 91 25.80 16.16 -28.83
C MET A 91 25.99 16.35 -30.35
N GLY A 92 25.63 17.51 -30.90
CA GLY A 92 25.80 17.85 -32.32
C GLY A 92 24.69 17.37 -33.25
N ALA A 93 23.51 17.00 -32.72
CA ALA A 93 22.38 16.60 -33.54
C ALA A 93 21.82 17.76 -34.37
N GLY A 94 21.35 17.45 -35.59
CA GLY A 94 20.77 18.42 -36.51
C GLY A 94 19.30 18.74 -36.22
N VAL A 95 18.76 19.77 -36.89
CA VAL A 95 17.36 20.21 -36.75
C VAL A 95 16.38 19.08 -37.05
N GLU A 96 16.65 18.27 -38.08
CA GLU A 96 15.84 17.12 -38.47
C GLU A 96 15.79 16.02 -37.38
N ASP A 97 16.86 15.85 -36.62
CA ASP A 97 16.94 14.85 -35.55
C ASP A 97 16.19 15.30 -34.30
N LEU A 98 16.20 16.62 -34.01
CA LEU A 98 15.41 17.23 -32.95
C LEU A 98 13.91 17.05 -33.21
N ILE A 99 13.45 17.27 -34.44
CA ILE A 99 12.04 17.09 -34.82
C ILE A 99 11.62 15.62 -34.66
N LYS A 100 12.44 14.67 -35.14
CA LYS A 100 12.13 13.23 -35.07
C LYS A 100 12.18 12.67 -33.65
N THR A 101 13.13 13.13 -32.84
CA THR A 101 13.44 12.51 -31.53
C THR A 101 12.72 13.21 -30.39
N CYS A 102 12.57 14.54 -30.46
CA CYS A 102 11.94 15.34 -29.40
C CYS A 102 10.49 15.73 -29.72
N GLY A 103 10.02 15.49 -30.96
CA GLY A 103 8.63 15.76 -31.37
C GLY A 103 8.26 17.24 -31.44
N ILE A 104 9.25 18.13 -31.42
CA ILE A 104 9.06 19.59 -31.49
C ILE A 104 8.84 20.05 -32.94
N GLY A 105 8.14 21.17 -33.11
CA GLY A 105 7.87 21.71 -34.44
C GLY A 105 9.14 22.17 -35.15
N ARG A 106 9.15 22.13 -36.49
CA ARG A 106 10.24 22.70 -37.30
C ARG A 106 10.62 24.14 -36.92
N PRO A 107 9.66 25.08 -36.71
CA PRO A 107 10.02 26.43 -36.26
C PRO A 107 10.64 26.47 -34.85
N GLU A 108 10.27 25.56 -33.96
CA GLU A 108 10.84 25.48 -32.60
C GLU A 108 12.27 24.91 -32.64
N ALA A 109 12.51 23.88 -33.45
CA ALA A 109 13.82 23.29 -33.64
C ALA A 109 14.80 24.27 -34.30
N GLU A 110 14.34 25.04 -35.30
CA GLU A 110 15.14 26.11 -35.92
C GLU A 110 15.48 27.21 -34.91
N LEU A 111 14.53 27.62 -34.07
CA LEU A 111 14.78 28.61 -33.00
C LEU A 111 15.83 28.11 -31.99
N MET A 112 15.76 26.85 -31.57
CA MET A 112 16.75 26.27 -30.65
C MET A 112 18.15 26.21 -31.27
N ALA A 113 18.27 25.83 -32.55
CA ALA A 113 19.54 25.81 -33.26
C ALA A 113 20.18 27.20 -33.38
N LEU A 114 19.36 28.23 -33.63
CA LEU A 114 19.80 29.62 -33.65
C LEU A 114 20.27 30.08 -32.26
N LEU A 115 19.46 29.82 -31.22
CA LEU A 115 19.81 30.19 -29.85
C LEU A 115 21.11 29.50 -29.38
N HIS A 116 21.28 28.23 -29.69
CA HIS A 116 22.50 27.49 -29.35
C HIS A 116 23.73 28.05 -30.07
N ARG A 117 23.60 28.43 -31.34
CA ARG A 117 24.66 29.07 -32.11
C ARG A 117 25.06 30.43 -31.52
N GLU A 118 24.10 31.24 -31.09
CA GLU A 118 24.36 32.51 -30.41
C GLU A 118 25.06 32.31 -29.06
N LEU A 119 24.61 31.34 -28.25
CA LEU A 119 25.24 30.98 -26.98
C LEU A 119 26.69 30.49 -27.15
N GLN A 120 26.95 29.61 -28.13
CA GLN A 120 28.31 29.18 -28.47
C GLN A 120 29.19 30.34 -28.97
N THR A 121 28.59 31.34 -29.64
CA THR A 121 29.31 32.52 -30.12
C THR A 121 29.66 33.45 -28.96
N GLN A 122 28.77 33.62 -27.97
CA GLN A 122 29.06 34.36 -26.74
C GLN A 122 30.16 33.70 -25.89
N ASP A 123 30.15 32.38 -25.77
CA ASP A 123 31.15 31.64 -24.97
C ASP A 123 32.57 31.79 -25.56
N LYS A 124 32.68 31.84 -26.89
CA LYS A 124 33.95 32.14 -27.60
C LYS A 124 34.41 33.59 -27.44
N ILE A 125 33.52 34.53 -27.14
CA ILE A 125 33.86 35.94 -26.93
C ILE A 125 34.29 36.19 -25.47
N SER A 126 33.74 35.44 -24.50
CA SER A 126 34.11 35.55 -23.07
C SER A 126 35.45 34.88 -22.71
N HIS A 127 36.02 34.04 -23.58
CA HIS A 127 37.28 33.33 -23.32
C HIS A 127 38.50 33.88 -24.07
N LYS A 128 38.45 35.12 -24.57
CA LYS A 128 39.63 35.78 -25.15
C LYS A 128 40.34 36.63 -24.08
N PRO A 129 41.61 36.33 -23.71
CA PRO A 129 42.46 37.28 -22.98
C PRO A 129 42.84 38.49 -23.83
#